data_AF-A0A2G2FBB4-F1
#
_entry.id   AF-A0A2G2FBB4-F1
#
_cell.length_a   1.000
_cell.length_b   1.000
_cell.length_c   1.000
_cell.angle_alpha   90.00
_cell.angle_beta   90.00
_cell.angle_gamma   90.00
#
_symmetry.space_group_name_H-M   'P 1'
#
loop_
_entity.id
_entity.type
_entity.pdbx_description
1 polymer ?
#
loop_
_entity_poly.entity_id
_entity_poly.type
_entity_poly.pdbx_seq_one_letter_code
_entity_poly.pdbx_strand_id
1 'polypeptide(L)' 'MEEKEILLGLAIRLKDLRKSKDLTQEDVYNDTGIHIARIEQGKRDISYSTLIKLSRYFEITLDYFDESQLKKSVSESEH' A
#
# COMPACT_ATOMS: atom_id res chain seq x y z
N MET A 1 14.91 -9.28 -1.08
CA MET A 1 13.82 -9.82 -0.24
C MET A 1 13.13 -10.91 -1.03
N GLU A 2 12.45 -11.84 -0.37
CA GLU A 2 11.57 -12.76 -1.09
C GLU A 2 10.37 -11.99 -1.66
N GLU A 3 9.82 -12.43 -2.79
CA GLU A 3 8.68 -11.78 -3.46
C GLU A 3 7.52 -11.51 -2.48
N LYS A 4 7.24 -12.48 -1.62
CA LYS A 4 6.20 -12.39 -0.59
C LYS A 4 6.43 -11.23 0.40
N GLU A 5 7.68 -10.97 0.78
CA GLU A 5 8.03 -9.88 1.70
C GLU A 5 7.80 -8.51 1.04
N ILE A 6 8.11 -8.39 -0.26
CA ILE A 6 7.88 -7.18 -1.05
C ILE A 6 6.38 -6.88 -1.13
N LEU A 7 5.57 -7.89 -1.48
CA LEU A 7 4.12 -7.75 -1.58
C LEU A 7 3.49 -7.39 -0.23
N LEU A 8 3.96 -7.99 0.86
CA LEU A 8 3.47 -7.70 2.20
C LEU A 8 3.87 -6.30 2.66
N GLY A 9 5.12 -5.88 2.40
CA GLY A 9 5.60 -4.54 2.73
C GLY A 9 4.82 -3.45 2.01
N LEU A 10 4.58 -3.62 0.70
CA LEU A 10 3.73 -2.72 -0.09
C LEU A 10 2.30 -2.65 0.46
N ALA A 11 1.71 -3.80 0.79
CA ALA A 11 0.36 -3.89 1.33
C ALA A 11 0.21 -3.16 2.68
N ILE A 12 1.17 -3.35 3.59
CA ILE A 12 1.20 -2.66 4.90
C ILE A 12 1.33 -1.16 4.69
N ARG A 13 2.27 -0.72 3.85
CA ARG A 13 2.50 0.70 3.58
C ARG A 13 1.26 1.40 3.00
N LEU A 14 0.55 0.76 2.07
CA LEU A 14 -0.72 1.29 1.54
C LEU A 14 -1.81 1.36 2.60
N LYS A 15 -1.90 0.35 3.47
CA LYS A 15 -2.86 0.31 4.57
C LYS A 15 -2.60 1.42 5.60
N ASP A 16 -1.34 1.64 5.95
CA ASP A 16 -0.94 2.68 6.89
C ASP A 16 -1.17 4.07 6.31
N LEU A 17 -0.83 4.28 5.03
CA LEU A 17 -1.11 5.52 4.30
C LEU A 17 -2.61 5.84 4.23
N ARG A 18 -3.45 4.83 3.99
CA ARG A 18 -4.90 5.01 3.99
C ARG A 18 -5.40 5.41 5.38
N LYS A 19 -4.93 4.71 6.42
CA LYS A 19 -5.31 5.00 7.81
C LYS A 19 -4.82 6.37 8.29
N SER A 20 -3.64 6.82 7.88
CA SER A 20 -3.13 8.14 8.26
C SER A 20 -3.91 9.31 7.63
N LYS A 21 -4.72 9.02 6.62
CA LYS A 21 -5.68 9.95 6.01
C LYS A 21 -7.13 9.73 6.49
N ASP A 22 -7.33 8.90 7.52
CA ASP A 22 -8.65 8.55 8.09
C ASP A 22 -9.66 7.97 7.08
N LEU A 23 -9.17 7.30 6.03
CA LEU A 23 -10.01 6.73 4.99
C LEU A 23 -10.37 5.27 5.30
N THR A 24 -11.61 4.87 5.03
CA THR A 24 -12.01 3.46 4.98
C THR A 24 -11.63 2.82 3.64
N GLN A 25 -11.69 1.49 3.55
CA GLN A 25 -11.49 0.80 2.27
C GLN A 25 -12.60 1.12 1.26
N GLU A 26 -13.81 1.42 1.76
CA GLU A 26 -14.96 1.81 0.96
C GLU A 26 -14.78 3.20 0.37
N ASP A 27 -14.25 4.16 1.14
CA ASP A 27 -13.94 5.51 0.64
C ASP A 27 -12.97 5.46 -0.55
N VAL A 28 -11.87 4.71 -0.41
CA VAL A 28 -10.90 4.54 -1.50
C VAL A 28 -11.55 3.91 -2.74
N TYR A 29 -12.44 2.93 -2.54
CA TYR A 29 -13.15 2.33 -3.67
C TYR A 29 -14.10 3.33 -4.34
N ASN A 30 -14.85 4.09 -3.56
CA ASN A 30 -15.79 5.09 -4.08
C ASN A 30 -15.06 6.19 -4.87
N ASP A 31 -13.87 6.59 -4.41
CA ASP A 31 -13.10 7.67 -5.05
C ASP A 31 -12.30 7.21 -6.28
N THR A 32 -11.85 5.94 -6.30
CA THR A 32 -10.87 5.47 -7.31
C THR A 32 -11.36 4.32 -8.18
N GLY A 33 -12.45 3.66 -7.79
CA GLY A 33 -12.91 2.39 -8.36
C GLY A 33 -12.00 1.20 -8.05
N ILE A 34 -11.02 1.34 -7.16
CA ILE A 34 -10.04 0.29 -6.84
C ILE A 34 -10.42 -0.38 -5.52
N HIS A 35 -10.53 -1.71 -5.54
CA HIS A 35 -10.70 -2.50 -4.32
C HIS A 35 -9.37 -2.62 -3.57
N ILE A 36 -8.97 -1.56 -2.86
CA ILE A 36 -7.70 -1.52 -2.11
C ILE A 36 -7.59 -2.64 -1.06
N ALA A 37 -8.71 -3.14 -0.55
CA ALA A 37 -8.77 -4.30 0.35
C ALA A 37 -8.11 -5.57 -0.21
N ARG A 38 -8.08 -5.76 -1.54
CA ARG A 38 -7.38 -6.90 -2.17
C ARG A 38 -5.87 -6.71 -2.19
N ILE A 39 -5.44 -5.45 -2.30
CA ILE A 39 -4.04 -5.04 -2.33
C ILE A 39 -3.45 -5.12 -0.91
N GLU A 40 -4.18 -4.64 0.09
CA GLU A 40 -3.79 -4.68 1.51
C GLU A 40 -3.63 -6.10 2.09
N GLN A 41 -3.99 -7.14 1.35
CA GLN A 41 -3.71 -8.52 1.73
C GLN A 41 -2.30 -8.98 1.37
N GLY A 42 -1.59 -8.28 0.48
CA GLY A 42 -0.22 -8.65 0.05
C GLY A 42 -0.12 -10.02 -0.62
N LYS A 43 -1.22 -10.55 -1.16
CA LYS A 43 -1.28 -11.91 -1.75
C LYS A 43 -0.97 -11.95 -3.23
N ARG A 44 -1.06 -10.81 -3.92
CA ARG A 44 -0.90 -10.68 -5.36
C ARG A 44 -0.27 -9.34 -5.66
N ASP A 45 0.53 -9.33 -6.72
CA ASP A 45 1.09 -8.10 -7.25
C ASP A 45 -0.01 -7.17 -7.80
N ILE A 46 0.31 -5.89 -7.89
CA ILE A 46 -0.57 -4.87 -8.44
C ILE A 46 0.00 -4.31 -9.72
N SER A 47 -0.88 -3.96 -10.66
CA SER A 47 -0.41 -3.36 -11.90
C SER A 47 0.21 -1.98 -11.62
N TYR A 48 1.26 -1.66 -12.38
CA TYR A 48 1.89 -0.33 -12.35
C TYR A 48 0.88 0.81 -12.56
N SER A 49 -0.11 0.61 -13.44
CA SER A 49 -1.20 1.56 -13.67
C SER A 49 -2.08 1.79 -12.43
N THR A 50 -2.33 0.75 -11.63
CA THR A 50 -3.08 0.85 -10.37
C THR A 50 -2.25 1.60 -9.34
N LEU A 51 -0.94 1.31 -9.26
CA LEU A 51 -0.01 2.00 -8.38
C LEU A 51 0.05 3.51 -8.68
N ILE A 52 0.10 3.92 -9.95
CA ILE A 52 0.03 5.35 -10.34
C ILE A 52 -1.27 5.99 -9.87
N LYS A 53 -2.42 5.33 -10.08
CA LYS A 53 -3.73 5.86 -9.67
C LYS A 53 -3.79 6.09 -8.16
N LEU A 54 -3.33 5.10 -7.38
CA LEU A 54 -3.25 5.22 -5.92
C LEU A 54 -2.26 6.31 -5.50
N SER A 55 -1.12 6.44 -6.18
CA SER A 55 -0.14 7.49 -5.89
C SER A 55 -0.73 8.88 -6.07
N ARG A 56 -1.46 9.11 -7.16
CA ARG A 56 -2.18 10.37 -7.41
C ARG A 56 -3.27 10.62 -6.38
N TYR A 57 -4.07 9.61 -6.06
CA TYR A 57 -5.15 9.71 -5.08
C TYR A 57 -4.62 10.07 -3.68
N PHE A 58 -3.53 9.44 -3.25
CA PHE A 58 -2.91 9.73 -1.96
C PHE A 58 -1.96 10.94 -1.97
N GLU A 59 -1.79 11.60 -3.12
CA GLU A 59 -0.88 12.73 -3.33
C GLU A 59 0.58 12.40 -2.96
N ILE A 60 1.02 11.19 -3.31
CA ILE A 60 2.38 10.72 -3.13
C ILE A 60 3.05 10.45 -4.48
N THR A 61 4.37 10.40 -4.47
CA THR A 61 5.20 10.02 -5.60
C THR A 61 5.52 8.52 -5.55
N LEU A 62 5.90 7.92 -6.69
CA LEU A 62 6.15 6.47 -6.78
C LEU A 62 7.37 6.01 -5.96
N ASP A 63 8.34 6.89 -5.72
CA ASP A 63 9.49 6.64 -4.83
C ASP A 63 9.08 6.36 -3.39
N TYR A 64 7.86 6.72 -2.99
CA TYR A 64 7.28 6.30 -1.72
C TYR A 64 7.25 4.77 -1.55
N PHE A 65 7.25 4.00 -2.65
CA PHE A 65 7.26 2.54 -2.63
C PHE A 65 8.64 1.93 -2.84
N ASP A 66 9.72 2.72 -2.75
CA ASP A 66 11.09 2.20 -2.85
C ASP A 66 11.33 1.09 -1.81
N GLU A 67 11.85 -0.04 -2.30
CA GLU A 67 12.18 -1.24 -1.56
C GLU A 67 13.11 -0.92 -0.37
N SER A 68 14.04 0.03 -0.54
CA SER A 68 14.95 0.47 0.52
C SER A 68 14.22 1.01 1.76
N GLN A 69 12.99 1.50 1.57
CA GLN A 69 12.16 2.11 2.60
C GLN A 69 11.12 1.15 3.19
N LEU A 70 10.92 -0.05 2.64
CA LEU A 70 9.91 -1.03 3.11
C LEU A 70 10.32 -1.76 4.39
N LYS A 71 11.59 -1.69 4.81
CA LYS A 71 12.15 -2.46 5.93
C LYS A 71 11.83 -1.90 7.34
N LYS A 72 11.21 -0.73 7.46
CA LYS A 72 11.00 -0.07 8.77
C LYS A 72 9.77 -0.53 9.54
N SER A 73 8.79 -1.20 8.92
CA SER A 73 7.50 -1.49 9.55
C SER A 73 7.36 -2.89 10.16
N VAL A 74 8.35 -3.78 10.01
CA VAL A 74 8.27 -5.16 10.54
C VAL A 74 8.93 -5.28 11.92
N SER A 75 9.72 -4.30 12.37
CA SER A 75 10.49 -4.39 13.62
C SER A 75 9.81 -3.82 14.88
N GLU A 76 8.56 -3.35 14.81
CA GLU A 76 7.89 -2.67 15.96
C GLU A 76 6.61 -3.36 16.47
N SER A 77 6.28 -4.58 16.03
CA SER A 77 5.11 -5.33 16.54
C SER A 77 5.44 -6.50 17.47
N GLU A 78 6.68 -6.60 17.95
CA GLU A 78 7.06 -7.51 19.05
C GLU A 78 7.56 -6.68 20.24
N HIS A 79 6.64 -6.10 21.02
CA HIS A 79 6.77 -5.81 22.46
C HIS A 79 5.38 -5.73 23.09
#